data_AF-A0A397BH62-F1
#
_entry.id   AF-A0A397BH62-F1
#
_cell.length_a   1.000
_cell.length_b   1.000
_cell.length_c   1.000
_cell.angle_alpha   90.00
_cell.angle_beta   90.00
_cell.angle_gamma   90.00
#
_symmetry.space_group_name_H-M   'P 1'
#
loop_
_entity.id
_entity.type
_entity.pdbx_description
1 polymer ?
#
loop_
_entity_poly.entity_id
_entity_poly.type
_entity_poly.pdbx_seq_one_letter_code
_entity_poly.pdbx_strand_id
1 'polypeptide(L)'
;MHPWNAPSLSVHETSVPSKSMHPSSPLRKGKVIVPNSDAPIRFENELFSGQILFLLKTDPMPSKWSHLFAGRRRSFWIQLQGRFKQPPLGQVYIGGEVPRKMHLGLITRSFCGILLGVLNLLVVGLHYSLGLSSPDDVSHASDEELGHICFPLHSSVDEFVCTPSGQVPPSLGVESFGESSAARAERKASKDLYKYNTQDTYTFSFFSFYIDFVTWKLVHVPGLPTINLERFWDSMPLRIVSYSVAAEMGTGEHHKKPTHTQADKEYYMSVELDPAAIIASRR
;
A
#
# COMPACT_ATOMS: atom_id res chain seq x y z
N MET A 1 10.15 -5.21 23.29
CA MET A 1 10.05 -5.37 21.82
C MET A 1 11.43 -5.76 21.32
N HIS A 2 11.55 -6.74 20.41
CA HIS A 2 12.85 -7.21 19.94
C HIS A 2 13.42 -6.28 18.84
N PRO A 3 14.73 -6.29 18.57
CA PRO A 3 15.34 -5.48 17.51
C PRO A 3 14.71 -5.70 16.13
N TRP A 4 14.38 -6.96 15.80
CA TRP A 4 13.73 -7.32 14.53
C TRP A 4 12.30 -6.80 14.40
N ASN A 5 11.68 -6.27 15.45
CA ASN A 5 10.39 -5.58 15.33
C ASN A 5 10.52 -4.14 14.83
N ALA A 6 11.75 -3.68 14.50
CA ALA A 6 12.04 -2.34 14.00
C ALA A 6 11.45 -1.23 14.91
N PRO A 7 11.86 -1.14 16.19
CA PRO A 7 11.23 -0.24 17.17
C PRO A 7 11.34 1.26 16.82
N SER A 8 12.25 1.64 15.92
CA SER A 8 12.36 3.02 15.41
C SER A 8 11.30 3.37 14.35
N LEU A 9 10.57 2.39 13.83
CA LEU A 9 9.47 2.59 12.90
C LEU A 9 8.15 2.46 13.66
N SER A 10 7.44 3.56 13.84
CA SER A 10 6.11 3.53 14.45
C SER A 10 5.09 3.10 13.39
N VAL A 11 4.35 2.02 13.64
CA VAL A 11 3.39 1.49 12.69
C VAL A 11 2.03 1.28 13.36
N HIS A 12 0.99 1.86 12.78
CA HIS A 12 -0.35 1.78 13.34
C HIS A 12 -1.41 1.78 12.24
N GLU A 13 -2.50 1.07 12.50
CA GLU A 13 -3.73 1.25 11.75
C GLU A 13 -4.19 2.70 11.88
N THR A 14 -4.73 3.24 10.80
CA THR A 14 -5.42 4.53 10.80
C THR A 14 -6.81 4.31 10.25
N SER A 15 -7.82 4.87 10.90
CA SER A 15 -9.15 4.95 10.29
C SER A 15 -9.29 6.28 9.55
N VAL A 16 -9.62 6.17 8.27
CA VAL A 16 -10.07 7.30 7.45
C VAL A 16 -11.59 7.34 7.61
N PRO A 17 -12.19 8.40 8.17
CA PRO A 17 -13.63 8.48 8.31
C PRO A 17 -14.31 8.39 6.95
N SER A 18 -15.29 7.49 6.83
CA SER A 18 -16.12 7.31 5.64
C SER A 18 -17.02 8.54 5.46
N LYS A 19 -16.79 9.32 4.38
CA LYS A 19 -17.60 10.47 3.93
C LYS A 19 -17.68 11.64 4.94
N SER A 20 -17.65 12.87 4.43
CA SER A 20 -17.99 14.11 5.15
C SER A 20 -16.95 14.74 6.11
N MET A 21 -15.65 14.58 5.88
CA MET A 21 -14.68 15.48 6.52
C MET A 21 -13.59 15.97 5.56
N HIS A 22 -13.11 17.19 5.83
CA HIS A 22 -12.03 17.86 5.09
C HIS A 22 -10.84 16.89 4.88
N PRO A 23 -10.15 16.90 3.72
CA PRO A 23 -8.99 16.05 3.46
C PRO A 23 -7.88 16.12 4.53
N SER A 24 -7.86 17.22 5.29
CA SER A 24 -6.95 17.52 6.39
C SER A 24 -7.43 17.07 7.78
N SER A 25 -8.57 16.39 7.89
CA SER A 25 -9.04 15.89 9.19
C SER A 25 -8.05 14.88 9.76
N PRO A 26 -7.71 15.00 11.07
CA PRO A 26 -6.73 14.11 11.68
C PRO A 26 -7.23 12.66 11.61
N LEU A 27 -6.40 11.79 11.03
CA LEU A 27 -6.63 10.36 11.05
C LEU A 27 -6.66 9.88 12.50
N ARG A 28 -7.61 9.02 12.82
CA ARG A 28 -7.63 8.39 14.13
C ARG A 28 -6.62 7.25 14.12
N LYS A 29 -5.61 7.34 15.00
CA LYS A 29 -4.66 6.26 15.22
C LYS A 29 -5.40 5.11 15.91
N GLY A 30 -5.43 3.97 15.24
CA GLY A 30 -6.00 2.73 15.70
C GLY A 30 -4.95 1.84 16.35
N LYS A 31 -5.04 0.55 16.07
CA LYS A 31 -4.19 -0.48 16.68
C LYS A 31 -2.75 -0.38 16.21
N VAL A 32 -1.79 -0.61 17.11
CA VAL A 32 -0.37 -0.76 16.76
C VAL A 32 -0.19 -2.04 15.94
N ILE A 33 0.50 -1.93 14.80
CA ILE A 33 0.90 -3.06 13.97
C ILE A 33 2.38 -3.31 14.24
N VAL A 34 2.71 -4.34 15.02
CA VAL A 34 4.11 -4.65 15.33
C VAL A 34 4.73 -5.38 14.12
N PRO A 35 5.75 -4.83 13.44
CA PRO A 35 6.44 -5.54 12.37
C PRO A 35 7.05 -6.85 12.87
N ASN A 36 7.06 -7.88 12.03
CA ASN A 36 7.56 -9.22 12.38
C ASN A 36 6.91 -9.81 13.64
N SER A 37 5.64 -9.51 13.92
CA SER A 37 4.89 -10.14 15.01
C SER A 37 4.82 -11.67 14.81
N ASP A 38 4.72 -12.43 15.90
CA ASP A 38 4.60 -13.89 15.82
C ASP A 38 3.25 -14.35 15.27
N ALA A 39 2.22 -13.53 15.35
CA ALA A 39 0.89 -13.84 14.82
C ALA A 39 0.37 -12.67 13.98
N PRO A 40 -0.46 -12.93 12.96
CA PRO A 40 -1.16 -11.89 12.23
C PRO A 40 -1.97 -10.98 13.15
N ILE A 41 -1.98 -9.69 12.85
CA ILE A 41 -2.66 -8.69 13.63
C ILE A 41 -4.01 -8.41 12.97
N ARG A 42 -5.10 -8.73 13.69
CA ARG A 42 -6.47 -8.41 13.23
C ARG A 42 -6.73 -6.92 13.27
N PHE A 43 -7.45 -6.43 12.26
CA PHE A 43 -7.94 -5.07 12.11
C PHE A 43 -9.35 -5.10 11.46
N GLU A 44 -10.16 -4.09 11.75
CA GLU A 44 -11.55 -4.06 11.29
C GLU A 44 -12.08 -2.63 11.24
N ASN A 45 -12.72 -2.28 10.12
CA ASN A 45 -13.42 -1.01 9.94
C ASN A 45 -14.83 -1.26 9.39
N GLU A 46 -15.54 -0.21 8.99
CA GLU A 46 -16.92 -0.29 8.49
C GLU A 46 -17.07 -1.11 7.20
N LEU A 47 -16.01 -1.18 6.39
CA LEU A 47 -16.03 -1.74 5.03
C LEU A 47 -15.30 -3.08 4.91
N PHE A 48 -14.38 -3.40 5.84
CA PHE A 48 -13.51 -4.56 5.75
C PHE A 48 -13.18 -5.13 7.13
N SER A 49 -13.08 -6.46 7.22
CA SER A 49 -12.54 -7.17 8.39
C SER A 49 -11.42 -8.08 7.93
N GLY A 50 -10.27 -8.03 8.59
CA GLY A 50 -9.10 -8.78 8.15
C GLY A 50 -7.99 -8.88 9.17
N GLN A 51 -6.86 -9.40 8.68
CA GLN A 51 -5.63 -9.54 9.43
C GLN A 51 -4.42 -9.29 8.52
N ILE A 52 -3.38 -8.72 9.10
CA ILE A 52 -2.16 -8.36 8.41
C ILE A 52 -0.96 -9.00 9.12
N LEU A 53 -0.03 -9.52 8.32
CA LEU A 53 1.33 -9.82 8.76
C LEU A 53 2.28 -8.90 8.01
N PHE A 54 2.85 -7.93 8.72
CA PHE A 54 3.80 -6.97 8.15
C PHE A 54 5.23 -7.41 8.48
N LEU A 55 5.95 -7.92 7.48
CA LEU A 55 7.27 -8.47 7.64
C LEU A 55 8.33 -7.52 7.10
N LEU A 56 9.36 -7.27 7.88
CA LEU A 56 10.51 -6.43 7.51
C LEU A 56 11.79 -7.25 7.54
N LYS A 57 12.61 -7.10 6.50
CA LYS A 57 13.98 -7.62 6.51
C LYS A 57 14.82 -6.75 7.44
N THR A 58 15.27 -7.31 8.56
CA THR A 58 16.01 -6.61 9.62
C THR A 58 17.32 -7.32 9.91
N ASP A 59 18.22 -6.63 10.60
CA ASP A 59 19.44 -7.22 11.16
C ASP A 59 19.50 -6.92 12.66
N PRO A 60 19.38 -7.92 13.56
CA PRO A 60 19.25 -9.35 13.28
C PRO A 60 17.93 -9.74 12.61
N MET A 61 17.95 -10.79 11.79
CA MET A 61 16.75 -11.35 11.15
C MET A 61 15.79 -11.99 12.18
N PRO A 62 14.47 -11.85 12.04
CA PRO A 62 13.49 -12.54 12.89
C PRO A 62 13.60 -14.05 12.71
N SER A 63 13.88 -14.80 13.78
CA SER A 63 14.09 -16.26 13.72
C SER A 63 12.91 -16.99 13.05
N LYS A 64 11.68 -16.67 13.48
CA LYS A 64 10.44 -17.24 12.96
C LYS A 64 10.23 -17.03 11.46
N TRP A 65 10.53 -15.83 10.97
CA TRP A 65 10.24 -15.41 9.60
C TRP A 65 11.47 -15.42 8.67
N SER A 66 12.63 -15.82 9.18
CA SER A 66 13.91 -15.82 8.46
C SER A 66 13.83 -16.56 7.12
N HIS A 67 13.15 -17.71 7.09
CA HIS A 67 12.94 -18.53 5.90
C HIS A 67 12.24 -17.79 4.75
N LEU A 68 11.38 -16.80 5.04
CA LEU A 68 10.65 -16.02 4.04
C LEU A 68 11.55 -15.01 3.29
N PHE A 69 12.71 -14.68 3.86
CA PHE A 69 13.68 -13.74 3.29
C PHE A 69 14.99 -14.39 2.83
N ALA A 70 15.26 -15.63 3.24
CA ALA A 70 16.47 -16.37 2.88
C ALA A 70 16.61 -16.49 1.35
N GLY A 71 17.73 -16.02 0.79
CA GLY A 71 17.98 -16.03 -0.67
C GLY A 71 17.07 -15.09 -1.49
N ARG A 72 16.20 -14.30 -0.84
CA ARG A 72 15.29 -13.36 -1.50
C ARG A 72 15.77 -11.92 -1.32
N ARG A 73 15.48 -11.08 -2.34
CA ARG A 73 15.87 -9.65 -2.34
C ARG A 73 14.85 -8.72 -1.67
N ARG A 74 13.72 -9.26 -1.19
CA ARG A 74 12.63 -8.49 -0.58
C ARG A 74 13.12 -7.70 0.63
N SER A 75 12.78 -6.41 0.70
CA SER A 75 13.07 -5.54 1.85
C SER A 75 11.92 -5.58 2.85
N PHE A 76 10.68 -5.70 2.37
CA PHE A 76 9.51 -5.99 3.19
C PHE A 76 8.58 -6.95 2.47
N TRP A 77 7.66 -7.56 3.23
CA TRP A 77 6.60 -8.41 2.70
C TRP A 77 5.34 -8.20 3.54
N ILE A 78 4.25 -7.83 2.88
CA ILE A 78 2.92 -7.72 3.47
C ILE A 78 2.12 -8.92 3.03
N GLN A 79 1.54 -9.61 4.01
CA GLN A 79 0.54 -10.63 3.76
C GLN A 79 -0.77 -10.18 4.41
N LEU A 80 -1.84 -10.20 3.64
CA LEU A 80 -3.16 -9.78 4.08
C LEU A 80 -4.18 -10.86 3.80
N GLN A 81 -5.11 -11.04 4.73
CA GLN A 81 -6.27 -11.88 4.56
C GLN A 81 -7.49 -11.18 5.15
N GLY A 82 -8.62 -11.19 4.42
CA GLY A 82 -9.85 -10.64 4.96
C GLY A 82 -11.02 -10.71 4.00
N ARG A 83 -12.11 -10.07 4.41
CA ARG A 83 -13.38 -10.08 3.70
C ARG A 83 -14.01 -8.69 3.71
N PHE A 84 -14.59 -8.32 2.58
CA PHE A 84 -15.38 -7.11 2.44
C PHE A 84 -16.71 -7.24 3.18
N LYS A 85 -17.08 -6.19 3.92
CA LYS A 85 -18.40 -6.07 4.55
C LYS A 85 -19.44 -5.48 3.60
N GLN A 86 -18.97 -4.71 2.62
CA GLN A 86 -19.77 -4.12 1.55
C GLN A 86 -19.02 -4.31 0.22
N PRO A 87 -19.71 -4.56 -0.91
CA PRO A 87 -19.05 -4.65 -2.21
C PRO A 87 -18.28 -3.36 -2.52
N PRO A 88 -17.04 -3.44 -3.02
CA PRO A 88 -16.31 -2.25 -3.45
C PRO A 88 -17.05 -1.43 -4.51
N LEU A 89 -16.88 -0.10 -4.47
CA LEU A 89 -17.51 0.81 -5.44
C LEU A 89 -16.90 0.73 -6.84
N GLY A 90 -15.77 0.03 -7.02
CA GLY A 90 -15.05 -0.02 -8.29
C GLY A 90 -13.76 -0.82 -8.17
N GLN A 91 -12.75 -0.45 -8.97
CA GLN A 91 -11.43 -1.04 -8.87
C GLN A 91 -10.85 -0.85 -7.47
N VAL A 92 -10.43 -1.96 -6.87
CA VAL A 92 -9.68 -1.93 -5.61
C VAL A 92 -8.21 -1.73 -5.95
N TYR A 93 -7.63 -0.71 -5.34
CA TYR A 93 -6.23 -0.33 -5.43
C TYR A 93 -5.49 -0.69 -4.15
N ILE A 94 -4.18 -0.97 -4.29
CA ILE A 94 -3.22 -1.07 -3.19
C ILE A 94 -2.02 -0.17 -3.48
N GLY A 95 -1.47 0.50 -2.47
CA GLY A 95 -0.39 1.44 -2.72
C GLY A 95 0.15 2.14 -1.48
N GLY A 96 1.01 3.13 -1.74
CA GLY A 96 1.55 4.06 -0.75
C GLY A 96 0.98 5.46 -0.96
N GLU A 97 0.55 6.13 0.11
CA GLU A 97 0.00 7.48 0.12
C GLU A 97 0.64 8.34 1.22
N VAL A 98 0.93 9.61 0.93
CA VAL A 98 1.44 10.59 1.91
C VAL A 98 0.35 11.60 2.24
N PRO A 99 0.33 12.18 3.46
CA PRO A 99 -0.81 12.96 3.96
C PRO A 99 -1.02 14.32 3.28
N ARG A 100 -0.07 14.79 2.46
CA ARG A 100 -0.14 16.08 1.76
C ARG A 100 0.63 16.01 0.43
N LYS A 101 0.49 17.08 -0.36
CA LYS A 101 1.26 17.30 -1.60
C LYS A 101 2.77 17.21 -1.37
N MET A 102 3.46 16.55 -2.29
CA MET A 102 4.92 16.42 -2.30
C MET A 102 5.55 17.62 -3.00
N HIS A 103 6.49 18.29 -2.31
CA HIS A 103 7.22 19.42 -2.86
C HIS A 103 8.58 18.98 -3.41
N LEU A 104 8.59 18.62 -4.70
CA LEU A 104 9.79 18.11 -5.36
C LEU A 104 10.57 19.22 -6.09
N GLY A 105 11.86 19.32 -5.81
CA GLY A 105 12.81 20.09 -6.64
C GLY A 105 13.16 19.36 -7.94
N LEU A 106 13.94 20.01 -8.82
CA LEU A 106 14.27 19.47 -10.14
C LEU A 106 14.88 18.06 -10.09
N ILE A 107 15.86 17.85 -9.21
CA ILE A 107 16.56 16.57 -9.07
C ILE A 107 15.62 15.46 -8.59
N THR A 108 14.82 15.73 -7.54
CA THR A 108 13.92 14.72 -6.97
C THR A 108 12.75 14.43 -7.91
N ARG A 109 12.31 15.41 -8.71
CA ARG A 109 11.36 15.20 -9.80
C ARG A 109 11.91 14.30 -10.91
N SER A 110 13.18 14.46 -11.30
CA SER A 110 13.84 13.53 -12.23
C SER A 110 13.92 12.10 -11.66
N PHE A 111 14.25 11.94 -10.38
CA PHE A 111 14.26 10.63 -9.73
C PHE A 111 12.87 9.98 -9.70
N CYS A 112 11.82 10.76 -9.42
CA CYS A 112 10.44 10.28 -9.53
C CYS A 112 10.13 9.81 -10.96
N GLY A 113 10.55 10.54 -11.99
CA GLY A 113 10.37 10.12 -13.39
C GLY A 113 10.99 8.76 -13.69
N ILE A 114 12.22 8.52 -13.22
CA ILE A 114 12.91 7.23 -13.38
C ILE A 114 12.19 6.12 -12.61
N LEU A 115 11.83 6.37 -11.36
CA LEU A 115 11.10 5.41 -10.51
C LEU A 115 9.76 5.02 -11.15
N LEU A 116 8.98 6.00 -11.60
CA LEU A 116 7.69 5.78 -12.26
C LEU A 116 7.87 5.05 -13.60
N GLY A 117 8.95 5.32 -14.35
CA GLY A 117 9.31 4.57 -15.54
C GLY A 117 9.52 3.08 -15.24
N VAL A 118 10.30 2.76 -14.20
CA VAL A 118 10.51 1.37 -13.75
C VAL A 118 9.20 0.72 -13.31
N LEU A 119 8.36 1.41 -12.54
CA LEU A 119 7.09 0.87 -12.05
C LEU A 119 6.09 0.61 -13.19
N ASN A 120 6.02 1.49 -14.19
CA ASN A 120 5.16 1.29 -15.36
C ASN A 120 5.54 0.07 -16.21
N LEU A 121 6.81 -0.36 -16.18
CA LEU A 121 7.24 -1.58 -16.86
C LEU A 121 6.84 -2.86 -16.11
N LEU A 122 6.61 -2.76 -14.80
CA LEU A 122 6.37 -3.90 -13.93
C LEU A 122 4.88 -4.16 -13.68
N VAL A 123 4.06 -3.11 -13.71
CA VAL A 123 2.66 -3.18 -13.29
C VAL A 123 1.75 -2.39 -14.23
N VAL A 124 0.77 -3.08 -14.79
CA VAL A 124 -0.31 -2.47 -15.60
C VAL A 124 -1.32 -1.80 -14.66
N GLY A 125 -1.80 -0.62 -15.05
CA GLY A 125 -2.81 0.12 -14.28
C GLY A 125 -2.25 1.00 -13.17
N LEU A 126 -0.93 1.25 -13.16
CA LEU A 126 -0.33 2.23 -12.24
C LEU A 126 -1.06 3.59 -12.32
N HIS A 127 -1.51 4.05 -11.15
CA HIS A 127 -1.96 5.42 -10.93
C HIS A 127 -1.07 6.08 -9.88
N TYR A 128 -0.76 7.35 -10.09
CA TYR A 128 0.05 8.13 -9.17
C TYR A 128 -0.34 9.59 -9.20
N SER A 129 -0.11 10.27 -8.09
CA SER A 129 -0.21 11.72 -7.98
C SER A 129 0.92 12.23 -7.10
N LEU A 130 1.44 13.42 -7.39
CA LEU A 130 2.34 14.14 -6.48
C LEU A 130 1.54 14.95 -5.44
N GLY A 131 0.22 14.93 -5.55
CA GLY A 131 -0.73 15.68 -4.76
C GLY A 131 -1.23 16.94 -5.48
N LEU A 132 -2.52 17.19 -5.34
CA LEU A 132 -3.24 18.37 -5.80
C LEU A 132 -3.88 19.03 -4.57
N SER A 133 -3.60 20.31 -4.37
CA SER A 133 -4.06 21.08 -3.21
C SER A 133 -4.85 22.31 -3.64
N SER A 134 -5.87 22.68 -2.87
CA SER A 134 -6.61 23.93 -3.07
C SER A 134 -5.96 25.08 -2.28
N PRO A 135 -5.89 26.31 -2.83
CA PRO A 135 -6.37 26.74 -4.15
C PRO A 135 -5.33 26.59 -5.27
N ASP A 136 -4.12 26.11 -4.96
CA ASP A 136 -2.96 26.17 -5.86
C ASP A 136 -3.11 25.35 -7.15
N ASP A 137 -3.66 24.13 -7.04
CA ASP A 137 -3.85 23.22 -8.18
C ASP A 137 -5.33 23.01 -8.54
N VAL A 138 -6.23 23.12 -7.55
CA VAL A 138 -7.67 22.85 -7.70
C VAL A 138 -8.53 23.88 -6.98
N SER A 139 -9.73 24.15 -7.51
CA SER A 139 -10.60 25.21 -6.99
C SER A 139 -11.32 24.85 -5.70
N HIS A 140 -11.61 23.57 -5.46
CA HIS A 140 -12.34 23.12 -4.27
C HIS A 140 -11.56 22.05 -3.50
N ALA A 141 -11.67 22.08 -2.18
CA ALA A 141 -11.05 21.08 -1.29
C ALA A 141 -11.55 19.64 -1.57
N SER A 142 -12.75 19.48 -2.15
CA SER A 142 -13.28 18.18 -2.60
C SER A 142 -12.48 17.55 -3.74
N ASP A 143 -11.79 18.39 -4.52
CA ASP A 143 -11.05 17.98 -5.72
C ASP A 143 -9.57 17.73 -5.40
N GLU A 144 -9.18 17.83 -4.12
CA GLU A 144 -7.83 17.51 -3.67
C GLU A 144 -7.54 16.03 -3.81
N GLU A 145 -6.31 15.75 -4.24
CA GLU A 145 -5.77 14.41 -4.38
C GLU A 145 -4.47 14.34 -3.58
N LEU A 146 -4.28 13.32 -2.77
CA LEU A 146 -3.04 13.17 -2.01
C LEU A 146 -1.89 12.65 -2.88
N GLY A 147 -0.65 12.90 -2.47
CA GLY A 147 0.51 12.27 -3.09
C GLY A 147 0.45 10.75 -2.88
N HIS A 148 0.50 9.96 -3.95
CA HIS A 148 0.42 8.51 -3.85
C HIS A 148 0.96 7.78 -5.09
N ILE A 149 1.22 6.50 -4.93
CA ILE A 149 1.47 5.52 -5.99
C ILE A 149 0.63 4.29 -5.65
N CYS A 150 -0.27 3.89 -6.55
CA CYS A 150 -1.15 2.73 -6.34
C CYS A 150 -1.34 1.91 -7.61
N PHE A 151 -1.77 0.67 -7.40
CA PHE A 151 -1.92 -0.33 -8.44
C PHE A 151 -3.21 -1.12 -8.24
N PRO A 152 -3.86 -1.62 -9.31
CA PRO A 152 -5.02 -2.50 -9.19
C PRO A 152 -4.65 -3.73 -8.38
N LEU A 153 -5.28 -3.91 -7.21
CA LEU A 153 -4.87 -4.92 -6.22
C LEU A 153 -4.82 -6.31 -6.85
N HIS A 154 -5.90 -6.73 -7.52
CA HIS A 154 -6.03 -8.07 -8.08
C HIS A 154 -4.89 -8.41 -9.04
N SER A 155 -4.58 -7.55 -10.03
CA SER A 155 -3.54 -7.86 -11.02
C SER A 155 -2.12 -7.54 -10.55
N SER A 156 -1.94 -6.77 -9.47
CA SER A 156 -0.61 -6.23 -9.11
C SER A 156 0.09 -6.96 -7.98
N VAL A 157 -0.65 -7.66 -7.12
CA VAL A 157 -0.08 -8.42 -6.00
C VAL A 157 0.68 -9.66 -6.46
N ASP A 158 1.63 -10.11 -5.63
CA ASP A 158 2.50 -11.25 -5.93
C ASP A 158 1.73 -12.56 -5.96
N GLU A 159 0.90 -12.79 -4.95
CA GLU A 159 -0.08 -13.87 -4.91
C GLU A 159 -1.46 -13.34 -4.55
N PHE A 160 -2.50 -13.95 -5.13
CA PHE A 160 -3.90 -13.68 -4.83
C PHE A 160 -4.68 -14.99 -4.81
N VAL A 161 -5.42 -15.24 -3.73
CA VAL A 161 -6.28 -16.40 -3.56
C VAL A 161 -7.64 -15.95 -3.05
N CYS A 162 -8.69 -16.26 -3.81
CA CYS A 162 -10.07 -16.15 -3.35
C CYS A 162 -10.50 -17.51 -2.79
N THR A 163 -10.85 -17.54 -1.50
CA THR A 163 -11.34 -18.73 -0.81
C THR A 163 -12.86 -18.63 -0.66
N PRO A 164 -13.64 -19.54 -1.28
CA PRO A 164 -15.09 -19.54 -1.16
C PRO A 164 -15.57 -19.61 0.28
N SER A 165 -16.72 -19.00 0.56
CA SER A 165 -17.37 -19.10 1.87
C SER A 165 -17.52 -20.57 2.32
N GLY A 166 -17.18 -20.84 3.58
CA GLY A 166 -17.19 -22.17 4.17
C GLY A 166 -15.90 -22.99 3.96
N GLN A 167 -14.97 -22.54 3.12
CA GLN A 167 -13.64 -23.16 2.98
C GLN A 167 -12.60 -22.50 3.91
N VAL A 168 -11.50 -23.22 4.16
CA VAL A 168 -10.40 -22.75 5.00
C VAL A 168 -9.40 -21.97 4.13
N PRO A 169 -9.20 -20.67 4.38
CA PRO A 169 -8.25 -19.89 3.59
C PRO A 169 -6.80 -20.24 3.97
N PRO A 170 -5.82 -20.00 3.09
CA PRO A 170 -4.41 -20.27 3.38
C PRO A 170 -3.94 -19.49 4.61
N SER A 171 -3.06 -20.08 5.43
CA SER A 171 -2.50 -19.38 6.59
C SER A 171 -1.54 -18.28 6.16
N LEU A 172 -1.50 -17.17 6.91
CA LEU A 172 -0.43 -16.18 6.76
C LEU A 172 0.86 -16.70 7.41
N GLY A 173 2.01 -16.15 6.99
CA GLY A 173 3.35 -16.55 7.41
C GLY A 173 3.95 -17.70 6.60
N VAL A 174 3.34 -18.06 5.46
CA VAL A 174 3.85 -19.10 4.55
C VAL A 174 4.53 -18.48 3.34
N GLU A 175 5.37 -19.26 2.64
CA GLU A 175 6.09 -18.80 1.45
C GLU A 175 5.17 -18.61 0.23
N SER A 176 4.12 -19.43 0.12
CA SER A 176 3.13 -19.37 -0.96
C SER A 176 1.75 -19.76 -0.43
N PHE A 177 0.73 -19.11 -0.95
CA PHE A 177 -0.68 -19.38 -0.70
C PHE A 177 -1.26 -20.42 -1.67
N GLY A 178 -0.45 -20.94 -2.60
CA GLY A 178 -0.85 -21.99 -3.54
C GLY A 178 -1.34 -21.49 -4.89
N GLU A 179 -1.16 -20.20 -5.20
CA GLU A 179 -1.46 -19.70 -6.55
C GLU A 179 -0.46 -20.26 -7.57
N SER A 180 -0.96 -21.00 -8.57
CA SER A 180 -0.12 -21.53 -9.64
C SER A 180 0.48 -20.43 -10.51
N SER A 181 1.65 -20.68 -11.09
CA SER A 181 2.29 -19.73 -12.01
C SER A 181 1.42 -19.38 -13.23
N ALA A 182 0.62 -20.33 -13.72
CA ALA A 182 -0.31 -20.10 -14.83
C ALA A 182 -1.47 -19.17 -14.40
N ALA A 183 -2.11 -19.45 -13.27
CA ALA A 183 -3.18 -18.61 -12.72
C ALA A 183 -2.69 -17.19 -12.42
N ARG A 184 -1.47 -17.07 -11.86
CA ARG A 184 -0.81 -15.78 -11.64
C ARG A 184 -0.60 -15.01 -12.95
N ALA A 185 -0.08 -15.67 -13.99
CA ALA A 185 0.16 -15.04 -15.29
C ALA A 185 -1.13 -14.55 -15.93
N GLU A 186 -2.18 -15.37 -15.90
CA GLU A 186 -3.53 -15.02 -16.38
C GLU A 186 -4.10 -13.82 -15.61
N ARG A 187 -4.04 -13.84 -14.27
CA ARG A 187 -4.48 -12.74 -13.42
C ARG A 187 -3.74 -11.43 -13.72
N LYS A 188 -2.42 -11.49 -13.91
CA LYS A 188 -1.60 -10.32 -14.24
C LYS A 188 -1.88 -9.78 -15.65
N ALA A 189 -2.30 -10.64 -16.57
CA ALA A 189 -2.69 -10.26 -17.92
C ALA A 189 -4.16 -9.78 -18.03
N SER A 190 -4.98 -10.05 -17.01
CA SER A 190 -6.39 -9.64 -16.97
C SER A 190 -6.54 -8.13 -17.10
N LYS A 191 -7.36 -7.70 -18.05
CA LYS A 191 -7.79 -6.31 -18.21
C LYS A 191 -9.14 -6.03 -17.57
N ASP A 192 -9.85 -7.09 -17.19
CA ASP A 192 -11.16 -6.99 -16.59
C ASP A 192 -11.06 -6.63 -15.12
N LEU A 193 -12.03 -5.80 -14.69
CA LEU A 193 -12.23 -5.47 -13.29
C LEU A 193 -12.57 -6.75 -12.51
N TYR A 194 -11.76 -7.06 -11.50
CA TYR A 194 -12.04 -8.16 -10.60
C TYR A 194 -13.24 -7.83 -9.69
N LYS A 195 -14.23 -8.73 -9.66
CA LYS A 195 -15.46 -8.54 -8.90
C LYS A 195 -15.35 -9.19 -7.53
N TYR A 196 -15.11 -8.37 -6.51
CA TYR A 196 -15.15 -8.80 -5.11
C TYR A 196 -16.58 -8.98 -4.62
N ASN A 197 -16.79 -9.89 -3.67
CA ASN A 197 -18.04 -10.11 -2.97
C ASN A 197 -17.82 -10.09 -1.45
N THR A 198 -18.92 -10.18 -0.70
CA THR A 198 -18.92 -10.05 0.77
C THR A 198 -18.92 -11.40 1.49
N GLN A 199 -18.82 -12.51 0.78
CA GLN A 199 -18.90 -13.86 1.33
C GLN A 199 -17.52 -14.53 1.39
N ASP A 200 -16.75 -14.38 0.32
CA ASP A 200 -15.45 -15.04 0.16
C ASP A 200 -14.34 -14.35 0.97
N THR A 201 -13.29 -15.11 1.26
CA THR A 201 -12.10 -14.59 1.92
C THR A 201 -10.98 -14.40 0.91
N TYR A 202 -10.43 -13.19 0.84
CA TYR A 202 -9.34 -12.84 -0.04
C TYR A 202 -8.03 -12.89 0.73
N THR A 203 -7.07 -13.67 0.24
CA THR A 203 -5.70 -13.74 0.77
C THR A 203 -4.73 -13.31 -0.31
N PHE A 204 -3.89 -12.32 -0.02
CA PHE A 204 -2.92 -11.84 -0.99
C PHE A 204 -1.64 -11.37 -0.31
N SER A 205 -0.59 -11.25 -1.11
CA SER A 205 0.67 -10.70 -0.61
C SER A 205 1.32 -9.75 -1.59
N PHE A 206 2.04 -8.78 -1.02
CA PHE A 206 2.78 -7.78 -1.74
C PHE A 206 4.13 -7.59 -1.06
N PHE A 207 5.21 -7.71 -1.83
CA PHE A 207 6.55 -7.38 -1.39
C PHE A 207 7.17 -6.34 -2.29
N SER A 208 8.16 -5.63 -1.75
CA SER A 208 9.05 -4.82 -2.56
C SER A 208 10.48 -5.01 -2.12
N PHE A 209 11.40 -4.84 -3.07
CA PHE A 209 12.82 -4.68 -2.82
C PHE A 209 13.30 -3.27 -3.20
N TYR A 210 12.40 -2.36 -3.57
CA TYR A 210 12.75 -0.98 -3.94
C TYR A 210 12.69 0.00 -2.78
N ILE A 211 12.07 -0.38 -1.67
CA ILE A 211 11.94 0.46 -0.47
C ILE A 211 12.35 -0.36 0.74
N ASP A 212 13.26 0.19 1.53
CA ASP A 212 13.63 -0.33 2.85
C ASP A 212 13.02 0.59 3.92
N PHE A 213 12.02 0.08 4.63
CA PHE A 213 11.35 0.81 5.71
C PHE A 213 12.16 0.84 7.01
N VAL A 214 13.09 -0.10 7.22
CA VAL A 214 13.95 -0.12 8.41
C VAL A 214 14.95 1.03 8.34
N THR A 215 15.50 1.25 7.14
CA THR A 215 16.44 2.35 6.89
C THR A 215 15.80 3.53 6.16
N TRP A 216 14.48 3.58 6.02
CA TRP A 216 13.70 4.64 5.36
C TRP A 216 14.32 5.17 4.06
N LYS A 217 14.64 4.25 3.14
CA LYS A 217 15.38 4.53 1.90
C LYS A 217 14.73 3.88 0.68
N LEU A 218 14.82 4.58 -0.44
CA LEU A 218 14.70 3.99 -1.77
C LEU A 218 16.00 3.24 -2.07
N VAL A 219 15.90 1.96 -2.41
CA VAL A 219 17.03 1.06 -2.63
C VAL A 219 16.85 0.28 -3.94
N HIS A 220 17.94 -0.19 -4.53
CA HIS A 220 17.91 -1.14 -5.67
C HIS A 220 17.14 -0.71 -6.93
N VAL A 221 16.75 0.57 -7.07
CA VAL A 221 16.12 1.08 -8.28
C VAL A 221 17.18 1.22 -9.38
N PRO A 222 17.02 0.58 -10.55
CA PRO A 222 17.99 0.68 -11.63
C PRO A 222 18.24 2.14 -12.05
N GLY A 223 19.51 2.52 -12.15
CA GLY A 223 19.90 3.87 -12.56
C GLY A 223 19.79 4.95 -11.46
N LEU A 224 19.34 4.60 -10.24
CA LEU A 224 19.31 5.51 -9.11
C LEU A 224 20.26 5.05 -8.00
N PRO A 225 20.91 6.00 -7.29
CA PRO A 225 21.58 5.67 -6.04
C PRO A 225 20.56 5.33 -4.95
N THR A 226 21.03 4.78 -3.83
CA THR A 226 20.22 4.72 -2.60
C THR A 226 19.89 6.14 -2.15
N ILE A 227 18.60 6.43 -1.97
CA ILE A 227 18.11 7.77 -1.65
C ILE A 227 17.26 7.70 -0.38
N ASN A 228 17.50 8.60 0.57
CA ASN A 228 16.61 8.73 1.74
C ASN A 228 15.22 9.18 1.29
N LEU A 229 14.17 8.53 1.81
CA LEU A 229 12.81 8.85 1.41
C LEU A 229 12.38 10.28 1.81
N GLU A 230 13.03 10.88 2.81
CA GLU A 230 12.79 12.29 3.18
C GLU A 230 13.04 13.26 2.03
N ARG A 231 13.83 12.88 1.01
CA ARG A 231 14.02 13.74 -0.16
C ARG A 231 12.75 13.90 -1.02
N PHE A 232 11.78 13.02 -0.86
CA PHE A 232 10.56 13.02 -1.65
C PHE A 232 9.37 13.64 -0.89
N TRP A 233 9.26 13.38 0.41
CA TRP A 233 8.11 13.82 1.22
C TRP A 233 8.49 14.27 2.64
N ASP A 234 9.71 14.78 2.81
CA ASP A 234 10.23 15.32 4.08
C ASP A 234 10.07 14.34 5.24
N SER A 235 9.54 14.81 6.37
CA SER A 235 9.25 14.00 7.56
C SER A 235 7.82 13.46 7.57
N MET A 236 7.10 13.50 6.45
CA MET A 236 5.73 12.98 6.42
C MET A 236 5.71 11.46 6.58
N PRO A 237 4.73 10.90 7.30
CA PRO A 237 4.53 9.46 7.35
C PRO A 237 4.07 8.94 5.98
N LEU A 238 4.33 7.66 5.73
CA LEU A 238 3.79 6.93 4.58
C LEU A 238 2.63 6.05 5.05
N ARG A 239 1.51 6.06 4.34
CA ARG A 239 0.42 5.11 4.56
C ARG A 239 0.43 4.04 3.49
N ILE A 240 0.43 2.79 3.91
CA ILE A 240 0.13 1.65 3.05
C ILE A 240 -1.39 1.48 3.06
N VAL A 241 -2.00 1.64 1.90
CA VAL A 241 -3.46 1.75 1.77
C VAL A 241 -4.02 0.72 0.81
N SER A 242 -5.26 0.33 1.06
CA SER A 242 -6.13 -0.34 0.10
C SER A 242 -7.46 0.40 0.05
N TYR A 243 -7.91 0.80 -1.14
CA TYR A 243 -9.16 1.54 -1.32
C TYR A 243 -9.82 1.27 -2.67
N SER A 244 -11.10 1.57 -2.83
CA SER A 244 -11.73 1.70 -4.16
C SER A 244 -12.08 3.16 -4.46
N VAL A 245 -12.24 3.49 -5.74
CA VAL A 245 -12.65 4.82 -6.21
C VAL A 245 -14.00 4.73 -6.93
N ALA A 246 -14.96 5.57 -6.55
CA ALA A 246 -16.30 5.58 -7.14
C ALA A 246 -16.34 6.04 -8.62
N ALA A 247 -15.44 6.95 -9.00
CA ALA A 247 -15.42 7.63 -10.31
C ALA A 247 -15.19 6.69 -11.52
N GLU A 248 -14.75 5.45 -11.31
CA GLU A 248 -14.55 4.49 -12.39
C GLU A 248 -15.84 3.82 -12.90
N MET A 249 -16.97 3.97 -12.19
CA MET A 249 -18.25 3.38 -12.61
C MET A 249 -19.05 4.22 -13.64
N GLY A 250 -18.48 5.26 -14.28
CA GLY A 250 -19.31 6.17 -15.09
C GLY A 250 -18.67 7.04 -16.18
N THR A 251 -17.39 6.89 -16.54
CA THR A 251 -16.78 7.77 -17.55
C THR A 251 -16.72 7.10 -18.94
N GLY A 252 -17.71 7.40 -19.79
CA GLY A 252 -17.69 7.10 -21.22
C GLY A 252 -16.70 7.96 -22.03
N GLU A 253 -15.87 8.78 -21.38
CA GLU A 253 -14.89 9.66 -22.02
C GLU A 253 -13.46 9.11 -21.85
N HIS A 254 -12.97 8.47 -22.90
CA HIS A 254 -11.71 7.71 -22.97
C HIS A 254 -10.39 8.51 -22.86
N HIS A 255 -10.37 9.75 -22.33
CA HIS A 255 -9.21 10.63 -22.54
C HIS A 255 -8.50 11.20 -21.30
N LYS A 256 -9.04 11.08 -20.08
CA LYS A 256 -8.31 11.42 -18.84
C LYS A 256 -8.38 10.29 -17.83
N LYS A 257 -7.23 9.90 -17.26
CA LYS A 257 -7.22 8.98 -16.12
C LYS A 257 -8.03 9.62 -14.98
N PRO A 258 -8.95 8.89 -14.34
CA PRO A 258 -9.75 9.42 -13.25
C PRO A 258 -8.83 9.85 -12.10
N THR A 259 -9.13 10.99 -11.48
CA THR A 259 -8.46 11.45 -10.25
C THR A 259 -8.93 10.62 -9.07
N HIS A 260 -8.01 10.30 -8.17
CA HIS A 260 -8.31 9.57 -6.95
C HIS A 260 -8.52 10.56 -5.80
N THR A 261 -9.56 11.39 -5.91
CA THR A 261 -9.88 12.40 -4.89
C THR A 261 -10.18 11.72 -3.54
N GLN A 262 -9.99 12.45 -2.44
CA GLN A 262 -10.30 11.88 -1.13
C GLN A 262 -11.79 11.64 -0.92
N ALA A 263 -12.66 12.42 -1.58
CA ALA A 263 -14.10 12.26 -1.50
C ALA A 263 -14.59 10.96 -2.18
N ASP A 264 -13.88 10.50 -3.21
CA ASP A 264 -14.27 9.32 -3.99
C ASP A 264 -13.71 7.99 -3.44
N LYS A 265 -12.82 8.05 -2.44
CA LYS A 265 -12.15 6.87 -1.89
C LYS A 265 -12.93 6.22 -0.75
N GLU A 266 -13.02 4.91 -0.82
CA GLU A 266 -13.45 4.04 0.29
C GLU A 266 -12.29 3.16 0.75
N TYR A 267 -11.79 3.40 1.97
CA TYR A 267 -10.60 2.72 2.48
C TYR A 267 -10.94 1.40 3.19
N TYR A 268 -10.35 0.31 2.71
CA TYR A 268 -10.45 -1.02 3.33
C TYR A 268 -9.31 -1.29 4.31
N MET A 269 -8.15 -0.71 4.05
CA MET A 269 -6.97 -0.77 4.91
C MET A 269 -6.22 0.55 4.82
N SER A 270 -5.73 1.03 5.96
CA SER A 270 -4.78 2.14 6.02
C SER A 270 -3.83 1.91 7.20
N VAL A 271 -2.56 1.66 6.90
CA VAL A 271 -1.50 1.44 7.89
C VAL A 271 -0.47 2.54 7.73
N GLU A 272 -0.35 3.41 8.74
CA GLU A 272 0.62 4.49 8.77
C GLU A 272 1.96 4.01 9.32
N LEU A 273 3.03 4.34 8.58
CA LEU A 273 4.42 4.15 8.93
C LEU A 273 5.01 5.53 9.19
N ASP A 274 5.28 5.81 10.46
CA ASP A 274 5.86 7.06 10.92
C ASP A 274 7.38 6.90 11.15
N PRO A 275 8.22 7.58 10.33
CA PRO A 275 9.66 7.45 10.38
C PRO A 275 10.34 8.41 11.36
N ALA A 276 9.60 9.14 12.20
CA ALA A 276 10.15 10.22 13.01
C ALA A 276 11.41 9.82 13.80
N ALA A 277 11.42 8.66 14.44
CA ALA A 277 12.60 8.20 15.20
C ALA A 277 13.78 7.80 14.30
N ILE A 278 13.52 7.25 13.10
CA ILE A 278 14.54 6.93 12.10
C ILE A 278 15.18 8.22 11.55
N ILE A 279 14.39 9.26 11.33
CA ILE A 279 14.89 10.54 10.81
C ILE A 279 15.69 11.26 11.90
N ALA A 280 15.18 11.26 13.15
CA ALA A 280 15.83 11.89 14.29
C ALA A 280 17.23 11.31 14.56
N SER A 281 17.45 10.01 14.33
CA SER A 281 18.76 9.38 14.57
C SER A 281 19.84 9.71 13.54
N ARG A 282 19.50 10.40 12.45
CA ARG A 282 20.45 10.84 11.40
C ARG A 282 20.87 12.29 11.53
N ARG A 283 20.17 13.06 12.36
CA ARG A 283 20.47 14.47 12.65
C ARG A 283 21.46 14.53 13.80
#